data_AF-A0A0U5IJM1-F1
#
_entry.id   AF-A0A0U5IJM1-F1
#
_cell.length_a   1.000
_cell.length_b   1.000
_cell.length_c   1.000
_cell.angle_alpha   90.00
_cell.angle_beta   90.00
_cell.angle_gamma   90.00
#
_symmetry.space_group_name_H-M   'P 1'
#
loop_
_entity.id
_entity.type
_entity.pdbx_description
1 polymer ?
#
loop_
_entity_poly.entity_id
_entity_poly.type
_entity_poly.pdbx_seq_one_letter_code
_entity_poly.pdbx_strand_id
1 'polypeptide(L)'
;MQVADTLIKQILSAVPMHCREHPPAVDEPPHDGVLPAGLFDDAPDLEVFREREPDTGPEFPDRAESIALLGTYQWMGSPGIISLYQGNIEAFWKSLIRDAQRRFPFITGKDAERVLRLLVLSVYQHERFHYVCDFSRRLVGGSFDRLHEEALAVAWEWQWLRSQDRWNAFYGMMHPTLRRCVVQAMFDQRSPGYRYWRNYAELSAFHDAATAYLYPAGAQTFAGTSFNFAAWALEHIPDDGNRAWDERILP
;
A
#
# COMPACT_ATOMS: atom_id res chain seq x y z
N MET A 1 -17.58 -2.08 5.23
CA MET A 1 -16.47 -2.72 5.96
C MET A 1 -15.37 -2.92 4.93
N GLN A 2 -14.25 -2.22 5.05
CA GLN A 2 -13.30 -2.07 3.94
C GLN A 2 -12.58 -3.39 3.62
N VAL A 3 -12.21 -3.58 2.34
CA VAL A 3 -11.52 -4.80 1.89
C VAL A 3 -10.20 -5.03 2.64
N ALA A 4 -9.47 -3.96 2.94
CA ALA A 4 -8.23 -3.98 3.71
C ALA A 4 -8.39 -4.66 5.08
N ASP A 5 -9.40 -4.26 5.87
CA ASP A 5 -9.67 -4.87 7.19
C ASP A 5 -10.01 -6.37 7.08
N THR A 6 -10.65 -6.77 5.98
CA THR A 6 -11.04 -8.16 5.73
C THR A 6 -9.81 -8.99 5.39
N LEU A 7 -8.94 -8.49 4.51
CA LEU A 7 -7.66 -9.12 4.15
C LEU A 7 -6.72 -9.26 5.37
N ILE A 8 -6.59 -8.19 6.16
CA ILE A 8 -5.78 -8.19 7.39
C ILE A 8 -6.26 -9.32 8.33
N LYS A 9 -7.57 -9.46 8.54
CA LYS A 9 -8.13 -10.55 9.37
C LYS A 9 -7.87 -11.93 8.78
N GLN A 10 -8.00 -12.10 7.48
CA GLN A 10 -7.75 -13.38 6.80
C GLN A 10 -6.29 -13.83 6.99
N ILE A 11 -5.32 -12.97 6.67
CA ILE A 11 -3.88 -13.28 6.84
C ILE A 11 -3.55 -13.57 8.32
N LEU A 12 -4.00 -12.74 9.26
CA LEU A 12 -3.75 -12.96 10.69
C LEU A 12 -4.39 -14.25 11.23
N SER A 13 -5.49 -14.72 10.63
CA SER A 13 -6.14 -15.98 11.01
C SER A 13 -5.45 -17.23 10.44
N ALA A 14 -4.72 -17.09 9.33
CA ALA A 14 -3.98 -18.18 8.69
C ALA A 14 -2.58 -18.39 9.29
N VAL A 15 -2.00 -17.36 9.91
CA VAL A 15 -0.60 -17.35 10.36
C VAL A 15 -0.51 -17.57 11.87
N PRO A 16 0.28 -18.56 12.35
CA PRO A 16 0.39 -18.88 13.78
C PRO A 16 1.27 -17.86 14.54
N MET A 17 0.79 -16.62 14.71
CA MET A 17 1.45 -15.58 15.51
C MET A 17 1.27 -15.71 17.03
N HIS A 18 0.72 -16.83 17.50
CA HIS A 18 0.44 -17.08 18.91
C HIS A 18 1.16 -18.34 19.40
N CYS A 19 2.38 -18.17 19.91
CA CYS A 19 3.02 -19.18 20.75
C CYS A 19 2.27 -19.31 22.08
N ARG A 20 1.24 -20.16 22.11
CA ARG A 20 0.57 -20.61 23.33
C ARG A 20 0.40 -22.13 23.28
N GLU A 21 1.49 -22.85 23.47
CA GLU A 21 1.41 -24.30 23.69
C GLU A 21 1.05 -24.63 25.15
N HIS A 22 1.46 -23.79 26.12
CA HIS A 22 1.09 -23.94 27.53
C HIS A 22 0.56 -22.63 28.15
N PRO A 23 -0.41 -22.71 29.09
CA PRO A 23 -0.73 -21.57 29.96
C PRO A 23 0.47 -21.30 30.88
N PRO A 24 0.86 -20.03 31.11
CA PRO A 24 1.98 -19.72 32.00
C PRO A 24 1.67 -20.16 33.44
N ALA A 25 2.71 -20.51 34.18
CA ALA A 25 2.60 -20.62 35.63
C ALA A 25 2.19 -19.26 36.22
N VAL A 26 1.42 -19.28 37.31
CA VAL A 26 0.67 -18.11 37.83
C VAL A 26 1.58 -16.93 38.22
N ASP A 27 2.87 -17.17 38.42
CA ASP A 27 3.85 -16.18 38.90
C ASP A 27 4.87 -15.71 37.85
N GLU A 28 4.78 -16.13 36.58
CA GLU A 28 5.63 -15.55 35.52
C GLU A 28 5.06 -14.21 35.04
N PRO A 29 5.87 -13.14 34.93
CA PRO A 29 5.44 -11.94 34.24
C PRO A 29 5.08 -12.31 32.80
N PRO A 30 4.10 -11.64 32.16
CA PRO A 30 3.73 -11.97 30.79
C PRO A 30 4.98 -11.89 29.92
N HIS A 31 5.38 -13.03 29.35
CA HIS A 31 6.34 -13.06 28.26
C HIS A 31 5.74 -12.21 27.15
N ASP A 32 6.21 -10.96 27.03
CA ASP A 32 5.84 -10.08 25.93
C ASP A 32 6.11 -10.86 24.64
N GLY A 33 5.05 -11.15 23.90
CA GLY A 33 5.03 -12.16 22.84
C GLY A 33 5.83 -11.76 21.61
N VAL A 34 7.16 -11.71 21.78
CA VAL A 34 8.16 -11.61 20.72
C VAL A 34 8.00 -12.83 19.82
N LEU A 35 7.92 -12.59 18.51
CA LEU A 35 7.82 -13.65 17.53
C LEU A 35 9.12 -14.48 17.56
N PRO A 36 9.05 -15.82 17.57
CA PRO A 36 10.24 -16.65 17.55
C PRO A 36 11.11 -16.32 16.33
N ALA A 37 12.43 -16.38 16.52
CA ALA A 37 13.37 -16.26 15.42
C ALA A 37 13.16 -17.41 14.43
N GLY A 38 13.20 -17.11 13.14
CA GLY A 38 13.01 -18.08 12.06
C GLY A 38 11.55 -18.45 11.75
N LEU A 39 10.55 -17.83 12.41
CA LEU A 39 9.11 -18.05 12.14
C LEU A 39 8.72 -17.89 10.66
N PHE A 40 9.48 -17.06 9.92
CA PHE A 40 9.24 -16.72 8.52
C PHE A 40 10.47 -16.97 7.64
N ASP A 41 11.32 -17.94 8.00
CA ASP A 41 12.51 -18.28 7.19
C ASP A 41 12.14 -18.83 5.80
N ASP A 42 10.93 -19.39 5.65
CA ASP A 42 10.31 -19.83 4.40
C ASP A 42 9.93 -18.68 3.43
N ALA A 43 9.90 -17.43 3.91
CA ALA A 43 9.47 -16.28 3.11
C ALA A 43 10.41 -16.02 1.90
N PRO A 44 9.89 -15.51 0.76
CA PRO A 44 10.73 -15.14 -0.38
C PRO A 44 11.78 -14.08 -0.01
N ASP A 45 12.85 -13.96 -0.80
CA ASP A 45 13.80 -12.86 -0.60
C ASP A 45 13.10 -11.49 -0.80
N LEU A 46 13.50 -10.51 -0.01
CA LEU A 46 12.98 -9.15 -0.07
C LEU A 46 13.33 -8.47 -1.40
N GLU A 47 14.44 -8.83 -2.06
CA GLU A 47 14.82 -8.26 -3.36
C GLU A 47 13.73 -8.50 -4.44
N VAL A 48 12.98 -9.62 -4.37
CA VAL A 48 11.92 -9.94 -5.34
C VAL A 48 10.84 -8.85 -5.37
N PHE A 49 10.55 -8.22 -4.23
CA PHE A 49 9.55 -7.16 -4.10
C PHE A 49 10.08 -5.74 -4.38
N ARG A 50 11.36 -5.60 -4.75
CA ARG A 50 11.94 -4.31 -5.19
C ARG A 50 11.83 -4.07 -6.69
N GLU A 51 11.64 -5.14 -7.45
CA GLU A 51 11.39 -5.13 -8.89
C GLU A 51 9.89 -5.30 -9.17
N ARG A 52 9.04 -4.46 -8.54
CA ARG A 52 7.58 -4.44 -8.80
C ARG A 52 7.31 -4.27 -10.29
N GLU A 53 6.45 -5.11 -10.85
CA GLU A 53 6.03 -5.00 -12.24
C GLU A 53 4.91 -3.96 -12.37
N PRO A 54 4.97 -2.99 -13.31
CA PRO A 54 3.94 -1.96 -13.47
C PRO A 54 2.58 -2.52 -13.89
N ASP A 55 1.55 -2.15 -13.14
CA ASP A 55 0.18 -2.63 -13.34
C ASP A 55 -0.56 -1.80 -14.37
N THR A 56 -0.84 -2.39 -15.54
CA THR A 56 -1.93 -1.92 -16.44
C THR A 56 -2.16 -2.79 -17.65
N GLY A 57 -3.40 -3.27 -17.80
CA GLY A 57 -3.98 -3.82 -19.01
C GLY A 57 -5.49 -3.53 -19.08
N PRO A 58 -6.13 -3.66 -20.25
CA PRO A 58 -7.60 -3.58 -20.37
C PRO A 58 -8.30 -4.78 -19.72
N GLU A 59 -7.59 -5.90 -19.63
CA GLU A 59 -7.95 -7.12 -18.91
C GLU A 59 -6.82 -7.40 -17.92
N PHE A 60 -7.16 -7.86 -16.71
CA PHE A 60 -6.20 -8.27 -15.69
C PHE A 60 -6.53 -9.70 -15.23
N PRO A 61 -5.51 -10.52 -14.90
CA PRO A 61 -5.73 -11.91 -14.57
C PRO A 61 -6.32 -12.07 -13.15
N ASP A 62 -7.20 -13.07 -12.98
CA ASP A 62 -7.73 -13.52 -11.68
C ASP A 62 -6.65 -14.07 -10.72
N ARG A 63 -5.38 -14.09 -11.15
CA ARG A 63 -4.19 -14.53 -10.40
C ARG A 63 -3.00 -13.67 -10.80
N ALA A 64 -2.21 -13.25 -9.83
CA ALA A 64 -0.93 -12.60 -10.12
C ALA A 64 0.06 -13.57 -10.78
N GLU A 65 0.65 -13.16 -11.92
CA GLU A 65 1.71 -13.94 -12.59
C GLU A 65 3.06 -13.84 -11.86
N SER A 66 3.29 -12.72 -11.17
CA SER A 66 4.48 -12.43 -10.37
C SER A 66 4.12 -12.35 -8.88
N ILE A 67 4.99 -12.86 -8.01
CA ILE A 67 4.83 -12.70 -6.54
C ILE A 67 5.05 -11.26 -6.09
N ALA A 68 5.72 -10.43 -6.90
CA ALA A 68 5.95 -9.01 -6.61
C ALA A 68 4.70 -8.14 -6.80
N LEU A 69 3.65 -8.68 -7.43
CA LEU A 69 2.39 -8.01 -7.71
C LEU A 69 1.45 -8.10 -6.49
N LEU A 70 1.16 -6.97 -5.85
CA LEU A 70 0.48 -6.92 -4.55
C LEU A 70 -1.01 -6.54 -4.64
N GLY A 71 -1.35 -5.66 -5.58
CA GLY A 71 -2.71 -5.25 -5.89
C GLY A 71 -2.84 -4.98 -7.38
N THR A 72 -4.04 -4.65 -7.86
CA THR A 72 -4.28 -4.15 -9.23
C THR A 72 -5.49 -3.23 -9.25
N TYR A 73 -5.48 -2.25 -10.17
CA TYR A 73 -6.66 -1.48 -10.55
C TYR A 73 -7.08 -1.74 -12.01
N GLN A 74 -8.25 -2.35 -12.20
CA GLN A 74 -8.90 -2.49 -13.50
C GLN A 74 -9.68 -1.23 -13.87
N TRP A 75 -9.42 -0.71 -15.09
CA TRP A 75 -10.03 0.52 -15.62
C TRP A 75 -11.56 0.47 -15.70
N MET A 76 -12.18 1.65 -15.53
CA MET A 76 -13.44 1.81 -14.80
C MET A 76 -14.70 1.11 -15.33
N GLY A 77 -14.80 0.65 -16.58
CA GLY A 77 -15.87 -0.22 -17.13
C GLY A 77 -17.39 0.00 -16.84
N SER A 78 -17.78 0.83 -15.87
CA SER A 78 -18.88 0.63 -14.91
C SER A 78 -18.93 -0.78 -14.27
N PRO A 79 -18.31 -1.05 -13.09
CA PRO A 79 -17.43 -0.22 -12.26
C PRO A 79 -15.93 -0.58 -12.39
N GLY A 80 -15.04 0.27 -11.88
CA GLY A 80 -13.61 -0.05 -11.77
C GLY A 80 -13.38 -1.12 -10.72
N ILE A 81 -12.22 -1.79 -10.69
CA ILE A 81 -12.02 -2.90 -9.75
C ILE A 81 -10.64 -2.80 -9.11
N ILE A 82 -10.60 -2.68 -7.78
CA ILE A 82 -9.39 -2.82 -6.98
C ILE A 82 -9.31 -4.27 -6.48
N SER A 83 -8.25 -4.99 -6.85
CA SER A 83 -7.96 -6.33 -6.33
C SER A 83 -6.72 -6.32 -5.45
N LEU A 84 -6.71 -7.09 -4.37
CA LEU A 84 -5.56 -7.29 -3.49
C LEU A 84 -5.22 -8.79 -3.46
N TYR A 85 -3.96 -9.15 -3.74
CA TYR A 85 -3.51 -10.54 -3.80
C TYR A 85 -3.03 -11.02 -2.43
N GLN A 86 -3.82 -11.89 -1.79
CA GLN A 86 -3.61 -12.32 -0.41
C GLN A 86 -2.26 -13.01 -0.22
N GLY A 87 -1.95 -14.03 -1.04
CA GLY A 87 -0.71 -14.80 -0.92
C GLY A 87 0.54 -13.93 -1.11
N ASN A 88 0.50 -12.99 -2.05
CA ASN A 88 1.63 -12.10 -2.35
C ASN A 88 1.85 -11.05 -1.25
N ILE A 89 0.76 -10.45 -0.72
CA ILE A 89 0.82 -9.52 0.40
C ILE A 89 1.31 -10.24 1.68
N GLU A 90 0.82 -11.46 1.95
CA GLU A 90 1.30 -12.26 3.07
C GLU A 90 2.79 -12.58 2.93
N ALA A 91 3.23 -13.01 1.75
CA ALA A 91 4.62 -13.31 1.47
C ALA A 91 5.52 -12.08 1.68
N PHE A 92 5.14 -10.91 1.15
CA PHE A 92 5.92 -9.68 1.32
C PHE A 92 5.96 -9.23 2.79
N TRP A 93 4.84 -9.33 3.50
CA TRP A 93 4.78 -9.05 4.94
C TRP A 93 5.73 -9.95 5.73
N LYS A 94 5.73 -11.26 5.48
CA LYS A 94 6.68 -12.21 6.09
C LYS A 94 8.14 -11.83 5.79
N SER A 95 8.45 -11.49 4.54
CA SER A 95 9.80 -11.04 4.14
C SER A 95 10.23 -9.75 4.84
N LEU A 96 9.32 -8.77 5.01
CA LEU A 96 9.55 -7.53 5.76
C LEU A 96 9.83 -7.80 7.25
N ILE A 97 9.08 -8.71 7.89
CA ILE A 97 9.31 -9.08 9.29
C ILE A 97 10.65 -9.81 9.45
N ARG A 98 10.96 -10.80 8.61
CA ARG A 98 12.24 -11.52 8.66
C ARG A 98 13.44 -10.57 8.51
N ASP A 99 13.39 -9.65 7.55
CA ASP A 99 14.48 -8.70 7.34
C ASP A 99 14.57 -7.63 8.45
N ALA A 100 13.44 -7.26 9.05
CA ALA A 100 13.44 -6.41 10.24
C ALA A 100 14.00 -7.12 11.48
N GLN A 101 13.70 -8.41 11.71
CA GLN A 101 14.24 -9.20 12.84
C GLN A 101 15.77 -9.21 12.87
N ARG A 102 16.43 -9.25 11.70
CA ARG A 102 17.90 -9.16 11.57
C ARG A 102 18.49 -7.87 12.17
N ARG A 103 17.70 -6.80 12.23
CA ARG A 103 18.09 -5.44 12.65
C ARG A 103 17.47 -5.02 13.98
N PHE A 104 16.34 -5.63 14.35
CA PHE A 104 15.58 -5.39 15.57
C PHE A 104 14.88 -6.70 15.97
N PRO A 105 15.48 -7.54 16.84
CA PRO A 105 14.97 -8.89 17.12
C PRO A 105 13.72 -8.91 18.02
N PHE A 106 13.34 -7.79 18.65
CA PHE A 106 12.27 -7.71 19.65
C PHE A 106 10.89 -7.42 19.03
N ILE A 107 10.57 -8.00 17.87
CA ILE A 107 9.28 -7.79 17.19
C ILE A 107 8.20 -8.63 17.87
N THR A 108 7.17 -7.99 18.41
CA THR A 108 6.00 -8.70 18.97
C THR A 108 4.96 -9.05 17.92
N GLY A 109 4.05 -9.97 18.21
CA GLY A 109 2.90 -10.24 17.33
C GLY A 109 2.04 -9.01 17.03
N LYS A 110 1.91 -8.06 17.98
CA LYS A 110 1.23 -6.77 17.75
C LYS A 110 2.00 -5.85 16.80
N ASP A 111 3.33 -5.92 16.83
CA ASP A 111 4.16 -5.16 15.89
C ASP A 111 4.06 -5.72 14.48
N ALA A 112 4.05 -7.05 14.34
CA ALA A 112 3.81 -7.70 13.05
C ALA A 112 2.40 -7.40 12.50
N GLU A 113 1.36 -7.36 13.34
CA GLU A 113 0.03 -6.86 12.97
C GLU A 113 0.08 -5.41 12.45
N ARG A 114 0.82 -4.51 13.11
CA ARG A 114 0.98 -3.11 12.66
C ARG A 114 1.69 -3.03 11.30
N VAL A 115 2.70 -3.88 11.06
CA VAL A 115 3.38 -3.96 9.75
C VAL A 115 2.43 -4.48 8.66
N LEU A 116 1.58 -5.47 8.97
CA LEU A 116 0.58 -5.96 8.01
C LEU A 116 -0.46 -4.89 7.69
N ARG A 117 -0.99 -4.20 8.71
CA ARG A 117 -1.91 -3.06 8.54
C ARG A 117 -1.29 -1.98 7.67
N LEU A 118 -0.02 -1.64 7.92
CA LEU A 118 0.74 -0.66 7.12
C LEU A 118 0.84 -1.11 5.66
N LEU A 119 1.27 -2.35 5.40
CA LEU A 119 1.43 -2.86 4.04
C LEU A 119 0.11 -2.91 3.27
N VAL A 120 -0.93 -3.54 3.84
CA VAL A 120 -2.23 -3.70 3.17
C VAL A 120 -2.82 -2.33 2.84
N LEU A 121 -2.73 -1.36 3.75
CA LEU A 121 -3.23 -0.02 3.51
C LEU A 121 -2.37 0.73 2.48
N SER A 122 -1.03 0.56 2.44
CA SER A 122 -0.21 1.24 1.43
C SER A 122 -0.51 0.74 0.01
N VAL A 123 -0.62 -0.58 -0.18
CA VAL A 123 -1.06 -1.19 -1.46
C VAL A 123 -2.46 -0.70 -1.84
N TYR A 124 -3.41 -0.70 -0.90
CA TYR A 124 -4.76 -0.20 -1.16
C TYR A 124 -4.80 1.29 -1.53
N GLN A 125 -3.91 2.12 -0.96
CA GLN A 125 -3.76 3.53 -1.36
C GLN A 125 -3.17 3.70 -2.76
N HIS A 126 -2.22 2.84 -3.16
CA HIS A 126 -1.64 2.80 -4.51
C HIS A 126 -2.74 2.54 -5.55
N GLU A 127 -3.55 1.48 -5.39
CA GLU A 127 -4.65 1.17 -6.32
C GLU A 127 -5.74 2.24 -6.36
N ARG A 128 -6.05 2.90 -5.22
CA ARG A 128 -6.96 4.05 -5.19
C ARG A 128 -6.44 5.23 -5.98
N PHE A 129 -5.13 5.44 -6.06
CA PHE A 129 -4.56 6.50 -6.89
C PHE A 129 -4.79 6.22 -8.38
N HIS A 130 -4.58 4.99 -8.83
CA HIS A 130 -4.89 4.55 -10.20
C HIS A 130 -6.38 4.76 -10.55
N TYR A 131 -7.28 4.47 -9.61
CA TYR A 131 -8.71 4.80 -9.76
C TYR A 131 -8.96 6.30 -9.92
N VAL A 132 -8.34 7.17 -9.11
CA VAL A 132 -8.45 8.63 -9.27
C VAL A 132 -7.94 9.07 -10.65
N CYS A 133 -6.81 8.53 -11.11
CA CYS A 133 -6.26 8.83 -12.43
C CYS A 133 -7.20 8.46 -13.58
N ASP A 134 -7.78 7.26 -13.56
CA ASP A 134 -8.73 6.82 -14.59
C ASP A 134 -10.08 7.56 -14.51
N PHE A 135 -10.60 7.84 -13.31
CA PHE A 135 -11.77 8.71 -13.15
C PHE A 135 -11.52 10.10 -13.75
N SER A 136 -10.39 10.73 -13.42
CA SER A 136 -10.03 12.05 -13.95
C SER A 136 -9.87 12.02 -15.47
N ARG A 137 -9.16 11.03 -16.03
CA ARG A 137 -9.05 10.83 -17.49
C ARG A 137 -10.41 10.71 -18.17
N ARG A 138 -11.37 10.01 -17.55
CA ARG A 138 -12.73 9.84 -18.09
C ARG A 138 -13.57 11.11 -18.01
N LEU A 139 -13.36 11.94 -16.99
CA LEU A 139 -14.12 13.17 -16.77
C LEU A 139 -13.62 14.35 -17.63
N VAL A 140 -12.30 14.54 -17.73
CA VAL A 140 -11.69 15.74 -18.36
C VAL A 140 -10.76 15.43 -19.54
N GLY A 141 -10.60 14.15 -19.89
CA GLY A 141 -9.60 13.70 -20.85
C GLY A 141 -8.20 13.60 -20.24
N GLY A 142 -7.25 13.10 -21.03
CA GLY A 142 -5.84 12.98 -20.63
C GLY A 142 -5.14 11.82 -21.35
N SER A 143 -3.82 11.77 -21.20
CA SER A 143 -2.99 10.65 -21.68
C SER A 143 -2.70 9.68 -20.54
N PHE A 144 -2.65 8.39 -20.84
CA PHE A 144 -2.10 7.40 -19.92
C PHE A 144 -0.58 7.27 -20.13
N ASP A 145 0.20 7.76 -19.17
CA ASP A 145 1.63 7.42 -19.03
C ASP A 145 1.78 6.55 -17.78
N ARG A 146 2.01 5.26 -18.00
CA ARG A 146 2.16 4.24 -16.96
C ARG A 146 3.32 4.55 -16.00
N LEU A 147 4.50 4.87 -16.53
CA LEU A 147 5.69 5.02 -15.69
C LEU A 147 5.59 6.26 -14.81
N HIS A 148 4.93 7.30 -15.32
CA HIS A 148 4.62 8.49 -14.52
C HIS A 148 3.55 8.21 -13.47
N GLU A 149 2.48 7.45 -13.82
CA GLU A 149 1.41 7.11 -12.87
C GLU A 149 1.92 6.29 -11.69
N GLU A 150 2.73 5.25 -11.94
CA GLU A 150 3.37 4.43 -10.88
C GLU A 150 4.24 5.27 -9.94
N ALA A 151 5.01 6.21 -10.50
CA ALA A 151 5.87 7.09 -9.70
C ALA A 151 5.04 8.03 -8.80
N LEU A 152 3.88 8.49 -9.28
CA LEU A 152 2.94 9.30 -8.49
C LEU A 152 2.15 8.45 -7.49
N ALA A 153 1.78 7.21 -7.83
CA ALA A 153 1.07 6.31 -6.94
C ALA A 153 1.91 5.95 -5.70
N VAL A 154 3.20 5.63 -5.87
CA VAL A 154 4.12 5.45 -4.72
C VAL A 154 4.33 6.76 -3.95
N ALA A 155 4.38 7.90 -4.63
CA ALA A 155 4.47 9.20 -3.94
C ALA A 155 3.20 9.51 -3.13
N TRP A 156 2.02 9.06 -3.59
CA TRP A 156 0.76 9.11 -2.86
C TRP A 156 0.75 8.15 -1.66
N GLU A 157 1.27 6.91 -1.79
CA GLU A 157 1.53 6.03 -0.64
C GLU A 157 2.36 6.77 0.43
N TRP A 158 3.40 7.49 0.01
CA TRP A 158 4.30 8.24 0.88
C TRP A 158 3.63 9.45 1.56
N GLN A 159 2.85 10.26 0.82
CA GLN A 159 2.11 11.38 1.44
C GLN A 159 1.02 10.88 2.40
N TRP A 160 0.31 9.80 2.02
CA TRP A 160 -0.63 9.14 2.93
C TRP A 160 0.08 8.66 4.19
N LEU A 161 1.23 7.98 4.09
CA LEU A 161 1.99 7.52 5.25
C LEU A 161 2.41 8.69 6.17
N ARG A 162 2.90 9.80 5.60
CA ARG A 162 3.23 11.02 6.36
C ARG A 162 2.01 11.61 7.07
N SER A 163 0.82 11.54 6.48
CA SER A 163 -0.43 11.98 7.13
C SER A 163 -0.79 11.14 8.38
N GLN A 164 -0.31 9.89 8.45
CA GLN A 164 -0.51 8.98 9.57
C GLN A 164 0.52 9.16 10.71
N ASP A 165 1.45 10.12 10.65
CA ASP A 165 2.45 10.37 11.72
C ASP A 165 1.86 11.11 12.94
N ARG A 166 0.70 10.63 13.41
CA ARG A 166 0.06 11.03 14.67
C ARG A 166 0.32 9.94 15.70
N TRP A 167 0.61 10.33 16.95
CA TRP A 167 0.99 9.39 18.03
C TRP A 167 -0.02 8.26 18.30
N ASN A 168 -1.31 8.50 18.03
CA ASN A 168 -2.39 7.51 18.18
C ASN A 168 -2.63 6.60 16.97
N ALA A 169 -2.00 6.86 15.81
CA ALA A 169 -2.14 6.00 14.65
C ALA A 169 -1.37 4.68 14.84
N PHE A 170 -1.75 3.62 14.13
CA PHE A 170 -1.01 2.34 14.17
C PHE A 170 0.47 2.52 13.82
N TYR A 171 0.78 3.45 12.92
CA TYR A 171 2.13 3.87 12.53
C TYR A 171 2.89 4.62 13.64
N GLY A 172 2.20 5.44 14.43
CA GLY A 172 2.76 6.12 15.61
C GLY A 172 3.08 5.16 16.75
N MET A 173 2.31 4.06 16.87
CA MET A 173 2.49 3.02 17.89
C MET A 173 3.58 1.98 17.58
N MET A 174 4.22 2.02 16.40
CA MET A 174 5.31 1.10 16.05
C MET A 174 6.63 1.54 16.70
N HIS A 175 7.44 0.58 17.16
CA HIS A 175 8.78 0.89 17.65
C HIS A 175 9.63 1.61 16.55
N PRO A 176 10.29 2.75 16.84
CA PRO A 176 10.93 3.58 15.81
C PRO A 176 11.95 2.85 14.92
N THR A 177 12.72 1.90 15.48
CA THR A 177 13.68 1.10 14.72
C THR A 177 12.98 0.17 13.73
N LEU A 178 11.93 -0.53 14.17
CA LEU A 178 11.13 -1.40 13.29
C LEU A 178 10.47 -0.58 12.18
N ARG A 179 9.84 0.54 12.54
CA ARG A 179 9.21 1.47 11.61
C ARG A 179 10.18 1.93 10.53
N ARG A 180 11.39 2.35 10.90
CA ARG A 180 12.45 2.71 9.95
C ARG A 180 12.84 1.54 9.04
N CYS A 181 13.04 0.35 9.61
CA CYS A 181 13.47 -0.83 8.86
C CYS A 181 12.45 -1.24 7.79
N VAL A 182 11.17 -1.24 8.15
CA VAL A 182 10.04 -1.61 7.29
C VAL A 182 9.75 -0.54 6.24
N VAL A 183 9.64 0.74 6.63
CA VAL A 183 9.37 1.82 5.67
C VAL A 183 10.50 1.95 4.65
N GLN A 184 11.77 1.84 5.08
CA GLN A 184 12.89 1.85 4.16
C GLN A 184 12.83 0.68 3.16
N ALA A 185 12.40 -0.51 3.61
CA ALA A 185 12.25 -1.67 2.74
C ALA A 185 11.08 -1.53 1.75
N MET A 186 9.92 -1.05 2.20
CA MET A 186 8.73 -0.85 1.36
C MET A 186 8.97 0.18 0.23
N PHE A 187 9.74 1.23 0.51
CA PHE A 187 9.97 2.32 -0.44
C PHE A 187 11.32 2.23 -1.20
N ASP A 188 12.12 1.17 -1.03
CA ASP A 188 13.32 0.89 -1.84
C ASP A 188 13.00 0.22 -3.17
N GLN A 189 12.10 0.85 -3.93
CA GLN A 189 11.66 0.39 -5.25
C GLN A 189 12.71 0.71 -6.33
N ARG A 190 12.96 -0.25 -7.23
CA ARG A 190 14.04 -0.21 -8.25
C ARG A 190 13.56 -0.36 -9.69
N SER A 191 12.37 -0.91 -9.88
CA SER A 191 11.77 -1.08 -11.20
C SER A 191 11.46 0.26 -11.88
N PRO A 192 11.35 0.29 -13.23
CA PRO A 192 10.95 1.46 -13.98
C PRO A 192 9.58 2.01 -13.53
N GLY A 193 9.41 3.33 -13.56
CA GLY A 193 8.25 3.99 -12.95
C GLY A 193 8.49 4.17 -11.45
N TYR A 194 8.24 3.13 -10.65
CA TYR A 194 8.34 3.15 -9.19
C TYR A 194 9.60 3.86 -8.67
N ARG A 195 10.80 3.53 -9.16
CA ARG A 195 12.07 4.13 -8.65
C ARG A 195 12.14 5.66 -8.67
N TYR A 196 11.36 6.31 -9.54
CA TYR A 196 11.33 7.75 -9.72
C TYR A 196 10.40 8.48 -8.74
N TRP A 197 9.65 7.76 -7.89
CA TRP A 197 8.73 8.33 -6.89
C TRP A 197 9.38 9.42 -6.01
N ARG A 198 10.69 9.30 -5.75
CA ARG A 198 11.47 10.23 -4.94
C ARG A 198 11.51 11.66 -5.51
N ASN A 199 11.29 11.84 -6.81
CA ASN A 199 11.13 13.15 -7.44
C ASN A 199 9.88 13.90 -6.95
N TYR A 200 8.91 13.17 -6.39
CA TYR A 200 7.62 13.65 -5.90
C TYR A 200 7.45 13.40 -4.38
N ALA A 201 8.54 13.12 -3.65
CA ALA A 201 8.47 12.80 -2.22
C ALA A 201 8.10 14.00 -1.33
N GLU A 202 8.31 15.24 -1.80
CA GLU A 202 7.83 16.44 -1.12
C GLU A 202 6.42 16.82 -1.54
N LEU A 203 5.64 17.29 -0.56
CA LEU A 203 4.21 17.49 -0.71
C LEU A 203 3.86 18.48 -1.85
N SER A 204 4.62 19.56 -2.01
CA SER A 204 4.44 20.50 -3.12
C SER A 204 4.75 19.87 -4.47
N ALA A 205 5.89 19.18 -4.60
CA ALA A 205 6.28 18.49 -5.84
C ALA A 205 5.28 17.39 -6.24
N PHE A 206 4.72 16.68 -5.25
CA PHE A 206 3.61 15.76 -5.46
C PHE A 206 2.36 16.48 -5.97
N HIS A 207 1.91 17.54 -5.31
CA HIS A 207 0.72 18.28 -5.72
C HIS A 207 0.86 18.88 -7.11
N ASP A 208 2.01 19.47 -7.46
CA ASP A 208 2.25 20.06 -8.78
C ASP A 208 2.19 18.98 -9.88
N ALA A 209 2.86 17.85 -9.68
CA ALA A 209 2.91 16.76 -10.64
C ALA A 209 1.56 16.02 -10.76
N ALA A 210 0.91 15.71 -9.63
CA ALA A 210 -0.44 15.12 -9.62
C ALA A 210 -1.48 16.07 -10.24
N THR A 211 -1.34 17.39 -10.06
CA THR A 211 -2.22 18.36 -10.74
C THR A 211 -2.03 18.34 -12.23
N ALA A 212 -0.78 18.37 -12.72
CA ALA A 212 -0.48 18.28 -14.14
C ALA A 212 -0.94 16.95 -14.77
N TYR A 213 -0.95 15.86 -13.99
CA TYR A 213 -1.37 14.53 -14.45
C TYR A 213 -2.89 14.34 -14.46
N LEU A 214 -3.58 14.69 -13.37
CA LEU A 214 -5.03 14.54 -13.23
C LEU A 214 -5.83 15.60 -14.00
N TYR A 215 -5.22 16.77 -14.23
CA TYR A 215 -5.83 17.89 -14.93
C TYR A 215 -4.81 18.56 -15.86
N PRO A 216 -4.48 17.94 -17.00
CA PRO A 216 -3.48 18.48 -17.92
C PRO A 216 -3.93 19.83 -18.47
N ALA A 217 -2.98 20.74 -18.76
CA ALA A 217 -3.28 22.12 -19.17
C ALA A 217 -4.14 22.26 -20.46
N GLY A 218 -4.32 21.18 -21.23
CA GLY A 218 -5.26 21.12 -22.36
C GLY A 218 -6.74 21.02 -21.94
N ALA A 219 -7.05 20.60 -20.71
CA ALA A 219 -8.39 20.59 -20.16
C ALA A 219 -8.81 22.02 -19.75
N GLN A 220 -9.82 22.57 -20.43
CA GLN A 220 -10.26 23.96 -20.21
C GLN A 220 -11.45 24.09 -19.24
N THR A 221 -12.01 22.98 -18.77
CA THR A 221 -13.25 22.89 -17.95
C THR A 221 -13.31 23.84 -16.74
N PHE A 222 -12.19 24.04 -16.04
CA PHE A 222 -12.08 24.91 -14.86
C PHE A 222 -11.16 26.12 -15.06
N ALA A 223 -10.80 26.45 -16.31
CA ALA A 223 -9.89 27.54 -16.62
C ALA A 223 -10.44 28.90 -16.12
N GLY A 224 -9.60 29.70 -15.46
CA GLY A 224 -10.00 30.99 -14.88
C GLY A 224 -10.79 30.91 -13.57
N THR A 225 -11.00 29.71 -13.01
CA THR A 225 -11.59 29.54 -11.67
C THR A 225 -10.49 29.40 -10.60
N SER A 226 -10.85 29.58 -9.33
CA SER A 226 -9.98 29.28 -8.17
C SER A 226 -10.05 27.82 -7.72
N PHE A 227 -10.72 26.94 -8.47
CA PHE A 227 -10.97 25.57 -8.08
C PHE A 227 -9.79 24.65 -8.43
N ASN A 228 -9.16 24.07 -7.40
CA ASN A 228 -8.12 23.06 -7.59
C ASN A 228 -8.76 21.67 -7.74
N PHE A 229 -9.05 21.28 -9.00
CA PHE A 229 -9.63 19.98 -9.31
C PHE A 229 -8.79 18.81 -8.78
N ALA A 230 -7.45 18.89 -8.84
CA ALA A 230 -6.60 17.77 -8.43
C ALA A 230 -6.57 17.57 -6.91
N ALA A 231 -6.56 18.65 -6.13
CA ALA A 231 -6.72 18.57 -4.67
C ALA A 231 -8.10 18.00 -4.30
N TRP A 232 -9.17 18.50 -4.94
CA TRP A 232 -10.52 17.97 -4.75
C TRP A 232 -10.60 16.49 -5.13
N ALA A 233 -10.04 16.11 -6.28
CA ALA A 233 -10.01 14.76 -6.81
C ALA A 233 -9.36 13.79 -5.81
N LEU A 234 -8.16 14.10 -5.34
CA LEU A 234 -7.41 13.27 -4.38
C LEU A 234 -8.11 13.16 -3.01
N GLU A 235 -8.90 14.16 -2.61
CA GLU A 235 -9.62 14.16 -1.33
C GLU A 235 -11.00 13.50 -1.40
N HIS A 236 -11.74 13.63 -2.52
CA HIS A 236 -13.17 13.32 -2.60
C HIS A 236 -13.54 12.17 -3.55
N ILE A 237 -12.75 11.90 -4.59
CA ILE A 237 -12.99 10.74 -5.48
C ILE A 237 -12.73 9.42 -4.75
N PRO A 238 -11.70 9.30 -3.87
CA PRO A 238 -11.55 8.12 -3.02
C PRO A 238 -12.60 7.97 -1.92
N ASP A 239 -13.46 8.95 -1.63
CA ASP A 239 -14.38 8.85 -0.49
C ASP A 239 -15.39 7.70 -0.67
N ASP A 240 -15.63 6.93 0.40
CA ASP A 240 -16.50 5.74 0.40
C ASP A 240 -17.95 6.11 -0.03
N GLY A 241 -18.35 7.37 0.13
CA GLY A 241 -19.65 7.90 -0.29
C GLY A 241 -19.82 8.15 -1.80
N ASN A 242 -18.72 8.29 -2.56
CA ASN A 242 -18.72 8.52 -4.01
C ASN A 242 -18.14 7.34 -4.81
N ARG A 243 -18.03 6.19 -4.15
CA ARG A 243 -17.35 4.99 -4.66
C ARG A 243 -18.00 4.43 -5.92
N ALA A 244 -17.24 4.43 -7.02
CA ALA A 244 -17.60 3.78 -8.29
C ALA A 244 -16.59 2.66 -8.70
N TRP A 245 -16.02 1.98 -7.69
CA TRP A 245 -15.21 0.77 -7.86
C TRP A 245 -15.71 -0.39 -6.98
N ASP A 246 -15.52 -1.62 -7.46
CA ASP A 246 -15.61 -2.85 -6.69
C ASP A 246 -14.26 -3.20 -6.04
N GLU A 247 -14.30 -3.98 -4.95
CA GLU A 247 -13.11 -4.46 -4.26
C GLU A 247 -13.10 -5.98 -4.19
N ARG A 248 -11.92 -6.58 -4.42
CA ARG A 248 -11.73 -8.02 -4.39
C ARG A 248 -10.50 -8.40 -3.58
N ILE A 249 -10.58 -9.55 -2.92
CA ILE A 249 -9.41 -10.26 -2.42
C ILE A 249 -9.25 -11.47 -3.32
N LEU A 250 -8.08 -11.59 -3.93
CA LEU A 250 -7.70 -12.71 -4.79
C LEU A 250 -6.69 -13.59 -4.03
N PRO A 251 -6.65 -14.91 -4.29
CA PRO A 251 -5.71 -15.82 -3.64
C PRO A 251 -4.25 -15.48 -3.96
#